data_AF-A0A925EPR0-F1
#
_entry.id   AF-A0A925EPR0-F1
#
_cell.length_a   1.000
_cell.length_b   1.000
_cell.length_c   1.000
_cell.angle_alpha   90.00
_cell.angle_beta   90.00
_cell.angle_gamma   90.00
#
_symmetry.space_group_name_H-M   'P 1'
#
loop_
_entity.id
_entity.type
_entity.pdbx_description
1 polymer ?
#
loop_
_entity_poly.entity_id
_entity_poly.type
_entity_poly.pdbx_seq_one_letter_code
_entity_poly.pdbx_strand_id
1 'polypeptide(L)'
;MAAPKCPNPTCEFFNRTLPNTSKFCPMCNTSVVSVVGSPASPSLQPPQPQASGASPWGQAQPQWSPQPVAAQARPELKLIHMTLGREFPVRGEVSFIGRRGGTVKPNPEIDLTGIPNDNVISRPHARISWDPGYGCYIIIDEKSRNGSFINSIMLDPEVPYQLANGDVLQLGKDNLVQFSVKLA
;
A
#
# COMPACT_ATOMS: atom_id res chain seq x y z
N MET A 1 24.32 32.38 34.32
CA MET A 1 23.66 31.52 33.31
C MET A 1 23.83 32.17 31.95
N ALA A 2 24.47 31.50 30.99
CA ALA A 2 24.71 32.06 29.66
C ALA A 2 23.41 31.99 28.83
N ALA A 3 22.97 33.13 28.30
CA ALA A 3 21.78 33.18 27.47
C ALA A 3 22.06 32.55 26.08
N PRO A 4 21.11 31.78 25.53
CA PRO A 4 21.31 31.06 24.28
C PRO A 4 21.41 32.03 23.10
N LYS A 5 22.24 31.67 22.11
CA LYS A 5 22.46 32.45 20.88
C LYS A 5 21.99 31.66 19.67
N CYS A 6 21.59 32.36 18.61
CA CYS A 6 21.15 31.71 17.38
C CYS A 6 22.34 31.14 16.59
N PRO A 7 22.34 29.84 16.24
CA PRO A 7 23.43 29.20 15.49
C PRO A 7 23.28 29.32 13.96
N ASN A 8 22.19 29.90 13.43
CA ASN A 8 21.94 29.98 12.00
C ASN A 8 22.67 31.19 11.35
N PRO A 9 23.67 30.98 10.48
CA PRO A 9 24.47 32.06 9.90
C PRO A 9 23.72 32.94 8.88
N THR A 10 22.56 32.50 8.39
CA THR A 10 21.73 33.30 7.47
C THR A 10 20.66 34.12 8.18
N CYS A 11 20.59 34.04 9.51
CA CYS A 11 19.67 34.81 10.33
C CYS A 11 20.28 36.16 10.74
N GLU A 12 19.51 37.24 10.67
CA GLU A 12 19.96 38.57 11.13
C GLU A 12 20.28 38.64 12.63
N PHE A 13 19.76 37.67 13.41
CA PHE A 13 20.03 37.51 14.84
C PHE A 13 21.12 36.49 15.14
N PHE A 14 21.90 36.09 14.12
CA PHE A 14 23.05 35.21 14.29
C PHE A 14 24.00 35.72 15.38
N ASN A 15 24.32 34.84 16.33
CA ASN A 15 25.19 35.11 17.47
C ASN A 15 24.73 36.24 18.43
N ARG A 16 23.48 36.74 18.31
CA ARG A 16 22.85 37.66 19.26
C ARG A 16 22.20 36.90 20.42
N THR A 17 22.20 37.53 21.60
CA THR A 17 21.66 36.97 22.84
C THR A 17 20.12 36.97 22.81
N LEU A 18 19.51 35.80 22.96
CA LEU A 18 18.05 35.64 22.98
C LEU A 18 17.49 35.66 24.41
N PRO A 19 16.20 36.02 24.59
CA PRO A 19 15.54 35.88 25.87
C PRO A 19 15.63 34.44 26.37
N ASN A 20 15.97 34.31 27.64
CA ASN A 20 16.38 33.12 28.40
C ASN A 20 15.34 31.98 28.47
N THR A 21 14.22 32.08 27.77
CA THR A 21 13.14 31.10 27.75
C THR A 21 12.83 30.55 26.35
N SER A 22 13.50 31.03 25.30
CA SER A 22 13.19 30.63 23.92
C SER A 22 14.00 29.42 23.47
N LYS A 23 13.32 28.28 23.22
CA LYS A 23 13.93 27.06 22.63
C LYS A 23 14.22 27.19 21.13
N PHE A 24 13.64 28.20 20.49
CA PHE A 24 13.75 28.50 19.06
C PHE A 24 13.95 30.01 18.88
N CYS A 25 14.75 30.40 17.88
CA CYS A 25 14.95 31.80 17.55
C CYS A 25 13.69 32.38 16.88
N PRO A 26 13.07 33.46 17.39
CA PRO A 26 11.79 33.98 16.87
C PRO A 26 11.88 34.58 15.45
N MET A 27 13.08 34.83 14.94
CA MET A 27 13.29 35.45 13.62
C MET A 27 13.55 34.44 12.49
N CYS A 28 14.11 33.28 12.81
CA CYS A 28 14.43 32.24 11.80
C CYS A 28 13.94 30.84 12.19
N ASN A 29 13.23 30.73 13.30
CA ASN A 29 12.72 29.51 13.90
C ASN A 29 13.76 28.40 14.15
N THR A 30 15.06 28.72 14.14
CA THR A 30 16.13 27.74 14.34
C THR A 30 16.24 27.36 15.82
N SER A 31 16.35 26.07 16.10
CA SER A 31 16.52 25.53 17.46
C SER A 31 17.87 25.94 18.04
N VAL A 32 17.89 26.36 19.30
CA VAL A 32 19.09 26.88 19.98
C VAL A 32 19.62 25.94 21.06
N VAL A 33 19.34 24.63 20.94
CA VAL A 33 19.74 23.65 21.96
C VAL A 33 21.19 23.20 21.75
N SER A 34 22.04 23.51 22.72
CA SER A 34 23.42 23.04 22.80
C SER A 34 23.45 21.52 22.98
N VAL A 35 24.11 20.83 22.06
CA VAL A 35 24.32 19.38 22.07
C VAL A 35 25.55 19.02 22.91
N VAL A 36 25.40 18.06 23.82
CA VAL A 36 26.54 17.30 24.38
C VAL A 36 26.26 15.80 24.25
N GLY A 37 27.13 15.14 23.47
CA GLY A 37 27.56 13.75 23.65
C GLY A 37 26.67 12.62 23.10
N SER A 38 27.01 12.13 21.91
CA SER A 38 26.78 10.72 21.50
C SER A 38 27.83 9.79 22.14
N PRO A 39 27.64 8.45 22.12
CA PRO A 39 28.25 7.68 21.03
C PRO A 39 27.47 6.45 20.52
N ALA A 40 27.92 5.97 19.34
CA ALA A 40 27.83 4.64 18.72
C ALA A 40 26.67 4.31 17.72
N SER A 41 27.12 3.99 16.49
CA SER A 41 26.44 3.71 15.20
C SER A 41 25.77 2.31 15.09
N PRO A 42 25.35 1.84 13.89
CA PRO A 42 24.41 2.39 12.90
C PRO A 42 23.28 1.37 12.59
N SER A 43 22.01 1.79 12.60
CA SER A 43 20.94 1.03 11.95
C SER A 43 20.34 1.88 10.84
N LEU A 44 20.63 1.52 9.60
CA LEU A 44 19.96 2.03 8.40
C LEU A 44 18.51 1.55 8.43
N GLN A 45 17.61 2.34 9.03
CA GLN A 45 16.17 2.25 8.76
C GLN A 45 15.83 3.22 7.62
N PRO A 46 15.26 2.74 6.50
CA PRO A 46 14.63 3.62 5.53
C PRO A 46 13.49 4.41 6.19
N PRO A 47 13.32 5.71 5.88
CA PRO A 47 12.35 6.58 6.53
C PRO A 47 10.91 6.19 6.19
N GLN A 48 10.11 5.96 7.23
CA GLN A 48 8.65 6.01 7.14
C GLN A 48 8.21 7.44 6.77
N PRO A 49 7.34 7.63 5.76
CA PRO A 49 6.71 8.92 5.53
C PRO A 49 5.71 9.23 6.66
N GLN A 50 6.09 10.14 7.57
CA GLN A 50 5.17 10.76 8.51
C GLN A 50 4.35 11.82 7.75
N ALA A 51 3.13 11.45 7.36
CA ALA A 51 2.15 12.38 6.80
C ALA A 51 1.60 13.30 7.90
N SER A 52 1.86 14.60 7.78
CA SER A 52 1.21 15.67 8.53
C SER A 52 0.74 16.73 7.54
N GLY A 53 -0.57 16.93 7.40
CA GLY A 53 -1.11 18.09 6.68
C GLY A 53 -2.48 17.86 6.06
N ALA A 54 -3.51 18.39 6.73
CA ALA A 54 -4.89 18.42 6.26
C ALA A 54 -5.05 19.19 4.93
N SER A 55 -5.80 18.61 3.99
CA SER A 55 -6.30 19.29 2.80
C SER A 55 -7.77 19.69 3.01
N PRO A 56 -8.17 20.95 2.76
CA PRO A 56 -9.54 21.40 2.89
C PRO A 56 -10.30 21.33 1.56
N TRP A 57 -10.33 20.17 0.90
CA TRP A 57 -11.29 19.86 -0.17
C TRP A 57 -11.59 18.36 -0.16
N GLY A 58 -12.86 18.04 0.04
CA GLY A 58 -13.33 16.69 0.30
C GLY A 58 -13.08 15.73 -0.86
N GLN A 59 -12.49 14.60 -0.52
CA GLN A 59 -12.96 13.32 -1.02
C GLN A 59 -13.44 12.55 0.19
N ALA A 60 -14.73 12.21 0.20
CA ALA A 60 -15.29 11.33 1.21
C ALA A 60 -14.60 9.97 1.06
N GLN A 61 -13.53 9.74 1.83
CA GLN A 61 -13.09 8.39 2.09
C GLN A 61 -14.23 7.74 2.88
N PRO A 62 -14.79 6.60 2.45
CA PRO A 62 -15.76 5.88 3.25
C PRO A 62 -15.07 5.45 4.54
N GLN A 63 -15.25 6.24 5.61
CA GLN A 63 -14.78 5.88 6.93
C GLN A 63 -15.58 4.65 7.35
N TRP A 64 -14.93 3.50 7.42
CA TRP A 64 -15.57 2.32 7.94
C TRP A 64 -15.37 2.26 9.44
N SER A 65 -16.43 2.66 10.13
CA SER A 65 -16.69 2.26 11.50
C SER A 65 -16.70 0.73 11.54
N PRO A 66 -15.87 0.05 12.33
CA PRO A 66 -15.99 -1.39 12.51
C PRO A 66 -17.28 -1.65 13.29
N GLN A 67 -18.38 -1.87 12.57
CA GLN A 67 -19.54 -2.52 13.14
C GLN A 67 -19.14 -3.96 13.45
N PRO A 68 -19.50 -4.53 14.61
CA PRO A 68 -19.36 -5.96 14.83
C PRO A 68 -20.26 -6.69 13.85
N VAL A 69 -19.71 -7.01 12.68
CA VAL A 69 -20.36 -7.85 11.69
C VAL A 69 -20.55 -9.21 12.33
N ALA A 70 -21.80 -9.61 12.56
CA ALA A 70 -22.13 -11.00 12.77
C ALA A 70 -21.40 -11.77 11.66
N ALA A 71 -20.55 -12.75 12.01
CA ALA A 71 -19.65 -13.44 11.09
C ALA A 71 -20.40 -13.86 9.82
N GLN A 72 -20.35 -12.99 8.79
CA GLN A 72 -21.04 -13.23 7.55
C GLN A 72 -20.32 -14.41 6.92
N ALA A 73 -21.09 -15.44 6.53
CA ALA A 73 -20.53 -16.60 5.87
C ALA A 73 -19.75 -16.11 4.66
N ARG A 74 -18.43 -16.34 4.66
CA ARG A 74 -17.55 -15.91 3.60
C ARG A 74 -17.91 -16.70 2.33
N PRO A 75 -18.35 -16.03 1.24
CA PRO A 75 -18.66 -16.71 0.00
C PRO A 75 -17.37 -17.29 -0.61
N GLU A 76 -17.51 -18.40 -1.33
CA GLU A 76 -16.39 -19.01 -2.05
C GLU A 76 -16.10 -18.17 -3.29
N LEU A 77 -14.89 -17.62 -3.39
CA LEU A 77 -14.46 -16.88 -4.57
C LEU A 77 -13.69 -17.81 -5.51
N LYS A 78 -14.10 -17.81 -6.78
CA LYS A 78 -13.43 -18.51 -7.87
C LYS A 78 -13.09 -17.52 -8.97
N LEU A 79 -11.87 -17.60 -9.47
CA LEU A 79 -11.43 -16.90 -10.67
C LEU A 79 -11.48 -17.88 -11.84
N ILE A 80 -12.31 -17.61 -12.84
CA ILE A 80 -12.48 -18.47 -14.01
C ILE A 80 -11.70 -17.85 -15.16
N HIS A 81 -10.62 -18.50 -15.61
CA HIS A 81 -9.84 -18.01 -16.74
C HIS A 81 -10.65 -18.07 -18.03
N MET A 82 -10.91 -16.93 -18.66
CA MET A 82 -11.87 -16.84 -19.77
C MET A 82 -11.45 -17.65 -20.99
N THR A 83 -10.15 -17.73 -21.28
CA THR A 83 -9.63 -18.45 -22.46
C THR A 83 -9.57 -19.96 -22.27
N LEU A 84 -9.32 -20.43 -21.04
CA LEU A 84 -9.14 -21.86 -20.76
C LEU A 84 -10.34 -22.51 -20.07
N GLY A 85 -11.28 -21.71 -19.55
CA GLY A 85 -12.36 -22.17 -18.67
C GLY A 85 -11.87 -22.79 -17.35
N ARG A 86 -10.59 -22.62 -16.99
CA ARG A 86 -10.00 -23.18 -15.77
C ARG A 86 -10.41 -22.35 -14.57
N GLU A 87 -10.91 -22.99 -13.52
CA GLU A 87 -11.27 -22.34 -12.26
C GLU A 87 -10.11 -22.36 -11.27
N PHE A 88 -9.89 -21.22 -10.61
CA PHE A 88 -8.89 -21.03 -9.56
C PHE A 88 -9.59 -20.56 -8.29
N PRO A 89 -9.77 -21.44 -7.28
CA PRO A 89 -10.42 -21.06 -6.03
C PRO A 89 -9.49 -20.19 -5.17
N VAL A 90 -10.02 -19.11 -4.63
CA VAL A 90 -9.36 -18.23 -3.65
C VAL A 90 -9.65 -18.78 -2.25
N ARG A 91 -8.60 -19.18 -1.52
CA ARG A 91 -8.69 -19.86 -0.23
C ARG A 91 -7.94 -19.09 0.85
N GLY A 92 -8.41 -19.15 2.10
CA GLY A 92 -7.72 -18.48 3.21
C GLY A 92 -7.88 -16.96 3.19
N GLU A 93 -7.52 -16.27 4.27
CA GLU A 93 -7.83 -14.84 4.46
C GLU A 93 -7.16 -13.93 3.43
N VAL A 94 -5.96 -14.31 2.97
CA VAL A 94 -5.18 -13.62 1.95
C VAL A 94 -4.63 -14.67 0.99
N SER A 95 -4.90 -14.53 -0.30
CA SER A 95 -4.32 -15.37 -1.35
C SER A 95 -3.49 -14.53 -2.30
N PHE A 96 -2.25 -14.93 -2.53
CA PHE A 96 -1.39 -14.32 -3.53
C PHE A 96 -1.63 -14.95 -4.90
N ILE A 97 -1.71 -14.12 -5.93
CA ILE A 97 -1.94 -14.49 -7.32
C ILE A 97 -0.71 -14.10 -8.13
N GLY A 98 -0.28 -15.03 -8.97
CA GLY A 98 0.74 -14.75 -9.96
C GLY A 98 1.40 -16.01 -10.46
N ARG A 99 2.52 -15.83 -11.14
CA ARG A 99 3.30 -16.94 -11.70
C ARG A 99 4.23 -17.51 -10.63
N ARG A 100 4.15 -18.81 -10.37
CA ARG A 100 5.10 -19.49 -9.49
C ARG A 100 6.51 -19.48 -10.10
N GLY A 101 7.51 -19.23 -9.27
CA GLY A 101 8.92 -19.43 -9.62
C GLY A 101 9.86 -18.29 -9.21
N GLY A 102 11.15 -18.62 -9.15
CA GLY A 102 12.23 -17.73 -8.71
C GLY A 102 12.42 -17.69 -7.19
N THR A 103 13.30 -16.79 -6.73
CA THR A 103 13.67 -16.65 -5.31
C THR A 103 12.71 -15.77 -4.51
N VAL A 104 11.71 -15.17 -5.18
CA VAL A 104 10.80 -14.18 -4.58
C VAL A 104 9.70 -14.91 -3.81
N LYS A 105 9.62 -14.65 -2.51
CA LYS A 105 8.54 -15.08 -1.62
C LYS A 105 7.61 -13.90 -1.33
N PRO A 106 6.33 -14.12 -0.98
CA PRO A 106 5.66 -15.42 -0.81
C PRO A 106 5.37 -16.13 -2.14
N ASN A 107 5.22 -17.45 -2.07
CA ASN A 107 4.82 -18.22 -3.23
C ASN A 107 3.33 -17.95 -3.50
N PRO A 108 2.91 -17.66 -4.74
CA PRO A 108 1.50 -17.46 -5.02
C PRO A 108 0.73 -18.73 -4.69
N GLU A 109 -0.38 -18.58 -3.95
CA GLU A 109 -1.30 -19.68 -3.68
C GLU A 109 -2.08 -20.04 -4.94
N ILE A 110 -2.42 -19.01 -5.72
CA ILE A 110 -3.05 -19.14 -7.02
C ILE A 110 -1.95 -19.05 -8.07
N ASP A 111 -1.42 -20.23 -8.41
CA ASP A 111 -0.39 -20.38 -9.43
C ASP A 111 -0.99 -20.30 -10.83
N LEU A 112 -0.59 -19.26 -11.56
CA LEU A 112 -0.98 -19.01 -12.95
C LEU A 112 0.06 -19.52 -13.96
N THR A 113 1.05 -20.33 -13.53
CA THR A 113 2.05 -20.89 -14.44
C THR A 113 1.42 -21.84 -15.45
N GLY A 114 1.80 -21.71 -16.73
CA GLY A 114 1.33 -22.59 -17.80
C GLY A 114 -0.02 -22.21 -18.40
N ILE A 115 -0.61 -21.08 -18.01
CA ILE A 115 -1.70 -20.47 -18.77
C ILE A 115 -1.13 -19.71 -19.99
N PRO A 116 -1.91 -19.48 -21.06
CA PRO A 116 -1.42 -18.70 -22.20
C PRO A 116 -1.01 -17.30 -21.75
N ASN A 117 0.15 -16.84 -22.23
CA ASN A 117 0.73 -15.53 -21.91
C ASN A 117 1.11 -15.35 -20.42
N ASP A 118 1.43 -16.42 -19.69
CA ASP A 118 1.89 -16.32 -18.30
C ASP A 118 3.13 -15.42 -18.10
N ASN A 119 3.87 -15.13 -19.18
CA ASN A 119 5.00 -14.20 -19.21
C ASN A 119 4.61 -12.74 -18.91
N VAL A 120 3.35 -12.34 -19.12
CA VAL A 120 2.89 -10.99 -18.76
C VAL A 120 2.50 -10.86 -17.29
N ILE A 121 2.44 -11.98 -16.57
CA ILE A 121 2.05 -12.05 -15.16
C ILE A 121 3.31 -11.98 -14.29
N SER A 122 3.21 -11.23 -13.21
CA SER A 122 4.30 -11.08 -12.22
C SER A 122 4.24 -12.20 -11.21
N ARG A 123 5.29 -12.37 -10.39
CA ARG A 123 5.43 -13.56 -9.54
C ARG A 123 4.55 -13.46 -8.29
N PRO A 124 4.75 -12.49 -7.39
CA PRO A 124 3.60 -11.81 -6.83
C PRO A 124 3.13 -10.78 -7.86
N HIS A 125 1.89 -10.91 -8.34
CA HIS A 125 1.28 -9.92 -9.22
C HIS A 125 0.22 -9.12 -8.46
N ALA A 126 -0.69 -9.82 -7.80
CA ALA A 126 -1.70 -9.22 -6.96
C ALA A 126 -1.99 -10.14 -5.77
N ARG A 127 -2.65 -9.60 -4.75
CA ARG A 127 -3.22 -10.39 -3.66
C ARG A 127 -4.70 -10.11 -3.54
N ILE A 128 -5.46 -11.14 -3.20
CA ILE A 128 -6.88 -11.03 -2.88
C ILE A 128 -7.05 -11.34 -1.40
N SER A 129 -7.86 -10.55 -0.71
CA SER A 129 -8.23 -10.81 0.69
C SER A 129 -9.72 -10.60 0.92
N TRP A 130 -10.25 -11.28 1.94
CA TRP A 130 -11.61 -11.03 2.41
C TRP A 130 -11.60 -9.87 3.39
N ASP A 131 -12.42 -8.84 3.15
CA ASP A 131 -12.66 -7.79 4.13
C ASP A 131 -13.92 -8.13 4.95
N PRO A 132 -13.76 -8.53 6.23
CA PRO A 132 -14.90 -8.88 7.06
C PRO A 132 -15.76 -7.67 7.45
N GLY A 133 -15.22 -6.45 7.43
CA GLY A 133 -15.99 -5.24 7.66
C GLY A 133 -16.99 -5.04 6.53
N TYR A 134 -16.50 -4.94 5.30
CA TYR A 134 -17.34 -4.74 4.10
C TYR A 134 -18.17 -5.96 3.71
N GLY A 135 -17.79 -7.16 4.15
CA GLY A 135 -18.38 -8.40 3.65
C GLY A 135 -18.09 -8.59 2.16
N CYS A 136 -16.91 -8.18 1.68
CA CYS A 136 -16.54 -8.27 0.28
C CYS A 136 -15.09 -8.75 0.09
N TYR A 137 -14.78 -9.22 -1.11
CA TYR A 137 -13.40 -9.49 -1.50
C TYR A 137 -12.75 -8.21 -2.00
N ILE A 138 -11.49 -8.00 -1.63
CA ILE A 138 -10.66 -6.92 -2.14
C ILE A 138 -9.46 -7.50 -2.87
N ILE A 139 -9.00 -6.82 -3.92
CA ILE A 139 -7.76 -7.08 -4.63
C ILE A 139 -6.83 -5.89 -4.52
N ILE A 140 -5.54 -6.19 -4.37
CA ILE A 140 -4.46 -5.20 -4.32
C ILE A 140 -3.38 -5.65 -5.32
N ASP A 141 -2.99 -4.75 -6.22
CA ASP A 141 -1.86 -4.97 -7.12
C ASP A 141 -0.54 -4.79 -6.37
N GLU A 142 0.33 -5.80 -6.41
CA GLU A 142 1.60 -5.84 -5.67
C GLU A 142 2.75 -5.23 -6.50
N LYS A 143 2.53 -4.01 -7.03
CA LYS A 143 3.46 -3.32 -7.94
C LYS A 143 3.84 -4.21 -9.13
N SER A 144 2.82 -4.80 -9.76
CA SER A 144 3.04 -5.66 -10.90
C SER A 144 3.68 -4.90 -12.06
N ARG A 145 4.47 -5.60 -12.89
CA ARG A 145 5.19 -4.95 -14.00
C ARG A 145 4.27 -4.36 -15.06
N ASN A 146 3.12 -4.99 -15.27
CA ASN A 146 2.21 -4.69 -16.38
C ASN A 146 0.85 -4.15 -15.91
N GLY A 147 0.65 -4.02 -14.59
CA GLY A 147 -0.62 -3.61 -13.99
C GLY A 147 -1.67 -4.71 -13.93
N SER A 148 -2.66 -4.45 -13.09
CA SER A 148 -3.93 -5.20 -12.99
C SER A 148 -5.08 -4.29 -13.41
N PHE A 149 -6.16 -4.87 -13.94
CA PHE A 149 -7.34 -4.12 -14.37
C PHE A 149 -8.62 -4.83 -13.92
N ILE A 150 -9.63 -4.07 -13.50
CA ILE A 150 -10.99 -4.57 -13.22
C ILE A 150 -11.95 -3.91 -14.21
N ASN A 151 -12.73 -4.70 -14.95
CA ASN A 151 -13.68 -4.20 -15.95
C ASN A 151 -13.04 -3.18 -16.93
N SER A 152 -11.80 -3.45 -17.36
CA SER A 152 -10.96 -2.58 -18.21
C SER A 152 -10.44 -1.28 -17.56
N ILE A 153 -10.65 -1.08 -16.26
CA ILE A 153 -10.13 0.05 -15.49
C ILE A 153 -8.83 -0.37 -14.82
N MET A 154 -7.75 0.39 -15.04
CA MET A 154 -6.44 0.12 -14.44
C MET A 154 -6.47 0.38 -12.93
N LEU A 155 -5.90 -0.54 -12.16
CA LEU A 155 -5.75 -0.41 -10.72
C LEU A 155 -4.48 0.37 -10.39
N ASP A 156 -4.56 1.25 -9.40
CA ASP A 156 -3.39 1.85 -8.78
C ASP A 156 -2.65 0.80 -7.92
N PRO A 157 -1.31 0.72 -8.02
CA PRO A 157 -0.54 -0.23 -7.23
C PRO A 157 -0.70 0.04 -5.73
N GLU A 158 -0.76 -1.03 -4.93
CA GLU A 158 -0.92 -0.98 -3.47
C GLU A 158 -2.24 -0.38 -2.96
N VAL A 159 -3.19 -0.06 -3.85
CA VAL A 159 -4.53 0.43 -3.49
C VAL A 159 -5.53 -0.73 -3.48
N PRO A 160 -6.39 -0.86 -2.45
CA PRO A 160 -7.42 -1.89 -2.41
C PRO A 160 -8.63 -1.54 -3.28
N TYR A 161 -9.03 -2.49 -4.11
CA TYR A 161 -10.25 -2.41 -4.93
C TYR A 161 -11.18 -3.56 -4.60
N GLN A 162 -12.47 -3.28 -4.54
CA GLN A 162 -13.49 -4.31 -4.32
C GLN A 162 -13.65 -5.20 -5.56
N LEU A 163 -13.81 -6.50 -5.33
CA LEU A 163 -14.22 -7.49 -6.32
C LEU A 163 -15.68 -7.89 -6.09
N ALA A 164 -16.49 -7.77 -7.12
CA ALA A 164 -17.88 -8.19 -7.15
C ALA A 164 -18.07 -9.43 -8.04
N ASN A 165 -19.15 -10.16 -7.81
CA ASN A 165 -19.54 -11.28 -8.65
C ASN A 165 -19.81 -10.81 -10.08
N GLY A 166 -19.20 -11.47 -11.06
CA GLY A 166 -19.31 -11.13 -12.48
C GLY A 166 -18.24 -10.17 -12.99
N ASP A 167 -17.40 -9.60 -12.13
CA ASP A 167 -16.32 -8.71 -12.56
C ASP A 167 -15.32 -9.42 -13.47
N VAL A 168 -14.77 -8.67 -14.42
CA VAL A 168 -13.68 -9.13 -15.28
C VAL A 168 -12.35 -8.60 -14.73
N LEU A 169 -11.58 -9.49 -14.12
CA LEU A 169 -10.23 -9.21 -13.65
C LEU A 169 -9.22 -9.55 -14.74
N GLN A 170 -8.44 -8.57 -15.18
CA GLN A 170 -7.34 -8.76 -16.12
C GLN A 170 -6.01 -8.57 -15.41
N LEU A 171 -5.08 -9.50 -15.64
CA LEU A 171 -3.72 -9.43 -15.10
C LEU A 171 -2.72 -9.23 -16.23
N GLY A 172 -1.95 -8.15 -16.16
CA GLY A 172 -1.01 -7.80 -17.20
C GLY A 172 -1.63 -7.07 -18.39
N LYS A 173 -0.89 -7.02 -19.50
CA LYS A 173 -1.17 -6.12 -20.62
C LYS A 173 -2.01 -6.77 -21.72
N ASP A 174 -2.64 -5.92 -22.54
CA ASP A 174 -3.24 -6.27 -23.83
C ASP A 174 -4.40 -7.28 -23.75
N ASN A 175 -5.10 -7.37 -22.63
CA ASN A 175 -6.21 -8.33 -22.41
C ASN A 175 -5.80 -9.79 -22.59
N LEU A 176 -4.50 -10.10 -22.50
CA LEU A 176 -3.99 -11.45 -22.78
C LEU A 176 -4.41 -12.49 -21.73
N VAL A 177 -4.65 -12.03 -20.50
CA VAL A 177 -5.01 -12.87 -19.36
C VAL A 177 -6.19 -12.22 -18.64
N GLN A 178 -7.37 -12.82 -18.81
CA GLN A 178 -8.63 -12.35 -18.22
C GLN A 178 -9.29 -13.46 -17.41
N PHE A 179 -9.86 -13.07 -16.28
CA PHE A 179 -10.58 -13.92 -15.35
C PHE A 179 -11.96 -13.32 -15.09
N SER A 180 -12.98 -14.18 -15.08
CA SER A 180 -14.29 -13.83 -14.55
C SER A 180 -14.35 -14.19 -13.06
N VAL A 181 -14.73 -13.21 -12.24
CA VAL A 181 -14.91 -13.34 -10.80
C VAL A 181 -16.25 -14.00 -10.55
N LYS A 182 -16.25 -15.15 -9.86
CA LYS A 182 -17.48 -15.85 -9.47
C LYS A 182 -17.52 -16.02 -7.96
N LEU A 183 -18.51 -15.43 -7.32
CA LEU A 183 -18.81 -15.64 -5.90
C LEU A 183 -19.93 -16.69 -5.79
N ALA A 184 -19.73 -17.69 -4.95
CA ALA A 184 -20.66 -18.80 -4.71
C ALA A 184 -21.00 -18.94 -3.22
#